data_AF-A0AAD7HR91-F1
#
_entry.id   AF-A0AAD7HR91-F1
#
_cell.length_a   1.000
_cell.length_b   1.000
_cell.length_c   1.000
_cell.angle_alpha   90.00
_cell.angle_beta   90.00
_cell.angle_gamma   90.00
#
_symmetry.space_group_name_H-M   'P 1'
#
loop_
_entity.id
_entity.type
_entity.pdbx_description
1 polymer ?
#
loop_
_entity_poly.entity_id
_entity_poly.type
_entity_poly.pdbx_seq_one_letter_code
_entity_poly.pdbx_strand_id
1 'polypeptide(L)'
;MSQLLPSPSCPSCGSVLSMRQLHDLLRSSLAQNTEESGPESLFEFHDPPLATEVQTARVMVAHEKKRLRVLNDTIARLQNVLTPLLSQQKLSRARIRKHTHLLAPIRRLPTELLRAIFLLTVPPRHELVQAAWDGFGTRDSPWTLTRVCSLWRNISLSLPTLWQTIVLPLAYPLDDDSQKSQNSDADIQISDGFYGPGPYPLPLLQAQLVRSGKAPLHIIIQDDDHPTGDILAPLVGASSRWETLEFPDQAWPFSWLFTSKVPLLRKLRISFFDGSFFNQPELDAPSLREFSLCQYRYSPNLLPPLPWKQITRFEFEGSWNKILRALPLMVNLLECHLYVDDSSPPSADKSAIVPTLRKLYLRGTAHTTIPDNLFLPCLKDIFFTRGPLPASLPLLRHSRCPLKRLRFPGVASMEVLVRLFRQFPTITDLATNMKVGSDGSDSMKNLGNLFAALADVTLLPDLQRVAIHVAGVGGPLTCIAELANLIESRRTSVSLGGRRGILNKSHLEAFEKEMEIEVEADEDVWLESNGWTLSSQ
;
A
#
# COMPACT_ATOMS: atom_id res chain seq x y z
N MET A 1 -35.47 46.30 44.90
CA MET A 1 -36.49 45.22 44.91
C MET A 1 -36.07 44.14 43.94
N SER A 2 -35.20 43.22 44.37
CA SER A 2 -34.79 42.05 43.60
C SER A 2 -35.71 40.88 43.95
N GLN A 3 -36.70 40.62 43.08
CA GLN A 3 -37.58 39.47 43.20
C GLN A 3 -36.77 38.20 42.86
N LEU A 4 -36.69 37.29 43.83
CA LEU A 4 -36.14 35.95 43.72
C LEU A 4 -36.89 35.15 42.65
N LEU A 5 -36.18 34.68 41.61
CA LEU A 5 -36.67 33.62 40.73
C LEU A 5 -36.52 32.26 41.44
N PRO A 6 -37.56 31.40 41.41
CA PRO A 6 -37.54 30.13 42.12
C PRO A 6 -36.62 29.11 41.43
N SER A 7 -36.00 28.25 42.24
CA SER A 7 -35.19 27.12 41.83
C SER A 7 -35.97 26.16 40.90
N PRO A 8 -35.32 25.53 39.90
CA PRO A 8 -36.01 24.67 38.95
C PRO A 8 -36.45 23.36 39.64
N SER A 9 -37.74 23.24 39.92
CA SER A 9 -38.39 22.03 40.44
C SER A 9 -38.87 21.11 39.31
N CYS A 10 -38.73 19.79 39.50
CA CYS A 10 -39.25 18.76 38.59
C CYS A 10 -40.79 18.74 38.60
N PRO A 11 -41.47 18.89 37.44
CA PRO A 11 -42.93 19.07 37.39
C PRO A 11 -43.77 17.80 37.64
N SER A 12 -43.18 16.64 37.98
CA SER A 12 -43.96 15.40 38.26
C SER A 12 -43.80 14.80 39.65
N CYS A 13 -42.86 15.23 40.50
CA CYS A 13 -42.72 14.65 41.84
C CYS A 13 -42.25 15.60 42.95
N GLY A 14 -41.89 16.86 42.65
CA GLY A 14 -41.57 17.86 43.68
C GLY A 14 -40.36 17.59 44.58
N SER A 15 -39.63 16.48 44.41
CA SER A 15 -38.51 16.13 45.29
C SER A 15 -37.22 16.84 44.85
N VAL A 16 -36.82 17.84 45.64
CA VAL A 16 -35.52 18.50 45.54
C VAL A 16 -34.54 17.74 46.42
N LEU A 17 -33.94 16.66 45.91
CA LEU A 17 -32.69 16.18 46.49
C LEU A 17 -31.57 17.05 45.91
N SER A 18 -31.20 18.09 46.64
CA SER A 18 -30.11 18.98 46.26
C SER A 18 -28.78 18.22 46.20
N MET A 19 -27.85 18.64 45.35
CA MET A 19 -26.48 18.11 45.31
C MET A 19 -25.82 18.07 46.70
N ARG A 20 -26.22 18.96 47.61
CA ARG A 20 -25.78 18.94 49.02
C ARG A 20 -26.27 17.72 49.79
N GLN A 21 -27.51 17.29 49.61
CA GLN A 21 -28.05 16.09 50.27
C GLN A 21 -27.40 14.79 49.74
N LEU A 22 -27.05 14.76 48.46
CA LEU A 22 -26.31 13.64 47.86
C LEU A 22 -24.85 13.59 48.36
N HIS A 23 -24.22 14.77 48.50
CA HIS A 23 -22.90 14.93 49.08
C HIS A 23 -22.87 14.55 50.58
N ASP A 24 -23.89 14.94 51.36
CA ASP A 24 -24.00 14.62 52.79
C ASP A 24 -24.25 13.12 53.03
N LEU A 25 -25.03 12.46 52.16
CA LEU A 25 -25.22 11.01 52.19
C LEU A 25 -23.89 10.27 51.92
N LEU A 26 -23.12 10.69 50.91
CA LEU A 26 -21.80 10.10 50.62
C LEU A 26 -20.80 10.33 51.76
N ARG A 27 -20.81 11.51 52.36
CA ARG A 27 -19.93 11.86 53.50
C ARG A 27 -20.25 11.04 54.76
N SER A 28 -21.54 10.83 55.03
CA SER A 28 -21.99 10.00 56.17
C SER A 28 -21.64 8.52 56.02
N SER A 29 -21.61 8.01 54.78
CA SER A 29 -21.27 6.61 54.50
C SER A 29 -19.76 6.34 54.55
N LEU A 30 -18.92 7.34 54.22
CA LEU A 30 -17.46 7.22 54.27
C LEU A 30 -16.89 7.38 55.69
N ALA A 31 -17.60 8.08 56.59
CA ALA A 31 -17.17 8.30 57.97
C ALA A 31 -17.34 7.07 58.89
N GLN A 32 -17.98 5.99 58.44
CA GLN A 32 -18.23 4.76 59.23
C GLN A 32 -17.27 3.61 58.89
N ASN A 33 -16.16 3.90 58.22
CA ASN A 33 -15.02 2.99 58.06
C ASN A 33 -13.92 3.40 59.04
N THR A 34 -14.15 3.15 60.33
CA THR A 34 -13.10 3.18 61.35
C THR A 34 -13.11 1.83 62.04
N GLU A 35 -11.92 1.24 62.09
CA GLU A 35 -11.54 -0.09 62.52
C GLU A 35 -12.27 -0.58 63.79
N GLU A 36 -12.81 -1.80 63.73
CA GLU A 36 -12.89 -2.67 64.90
C GLU A 36 -12.34 -4.04 64.51
N SER A 37 -11.07 -4.24 64.85
CA SER A 37 -10.37 -5.52 64.89
C SER A 37 -11.09 -6.48 65.83
N GLY A 38 -11.82 -7.45 65.26
CA GLY A 38 -12.37 -8.60 65.99
C GLY A 38 -11.29 -9.68 66.19
N PRO A 39 -11.40 -10.54 67.23
CA PRO A 39 -10.32 -11.40 67.68
C PRO A 39 -10.01 -12.49 66.65
N GLU A 40 -8.97 -12.28 65.83
CA GLU A 40 -8.42 -13.30 64.93
C GLU A 40 -7.89 -14.54 65.69
N SER A 41 -7.75 -14.46 67.03
CA SER A 41 -7.25 -15.57 67.86
C SER A 41 -8.28 -16.68 68.15
N LEU A 42 -9.53 -16.57 67.70
CA LEU A 42 -10.59 -17.57 67.96
C LEU A 42 -10.80 -18.58 66.82
N PHE A 43 -10.08 -18.45 65.71
CA PHE A 43 -10.18 -19.39 64.57
C PHE A 43 -9.13 -20.52 64.59
N GLU A 44 -8.19 -20.54 65.55
CA GLU A 44 -7.10 -21.54 65.62
C GLU A 44 -7.31 -22.70 66.62
N PHE A 45 -8.37 -22.70 67.46
CA PHE A 45 -8.63 -23.78 68.42
C PHE A 45 -10.07 -24.32 68.38
N HIS A 46 -10.20 -25.65 68.30
CA HIS A 46 -11.48 -26.41 68.23
C HIS A 46 -12.21 -26.56 69.59
N ASP A 47 -12.07 -25.61 70.51
CA ASP A 47 -12.83 -25.64 71.76
C ASP A 47 -14.22 -24.98 71.57
N PRO A 48 -15.29 -25.49 72.20
CA PRO A 48 -16.62 -24.89 72.10
C PRO A 48 -16.60 -23.48 72.72
N PRO A 49 -17.10 -22.44 72.02
CA PRO A 49 -17.01 -21.06 72.46
C PRO A 49 -17.78 -20.83 73.76
N LEU A 50 -17.26 -19.97 74.64
CA LEU A 50 -17.91 -19.63 75.90
C LEU A 50 -19.26 -18.95 75.65
N ALA A 51 -20.21 -19.13 76.58
CA ALA A 51 -21.56 -18.56 76.45
C ALA A 51 -21.57 -17.03 76.27
N THR A 52 -20.55 -16.33 76.80
CA THR A 52 -20.33 -14.89 76.64
C THR A 52 -19.83 -14.52 75.24
N GLU A 53 -18.99 -15.36 74.63
CA GLU A 53 -18.49 -15.20 73.24
C GLU A 53 -19.62 -15.44 72.23
N VAL A 54 -20.47 -16.44 72.47
CA VAL A 54 -21.67 -16.68 71.65
C VAL A 54 -22.64 -15.49 71.74
N GLN A 55 -22.80 -14.90 72.92
CA GLN A 55 -23.70 -13.76 73.12
C GLN A 55 -23.16 -12.47 72.46
N THR A 56 -21.86 -12.20 72.57
CA THR A 56 -21.22 -11.06 71.90
C THR A 56 -21.27 -11.21 70.38
N ALA A 57 -20.98 -12.41 69.85
CA ALA A 57 -21.13 -12.71 68.43
C ALA A 57 -22.58 -12.52 67.93
N ARG A 58 -23.60 -12.90 68.71
CA ARG A 58 -25.01 -12.67 68.36
C ARG A 58 -25.37 -11.19 68.26
N VAL A 59 -24.86 -10.37 69.18
CA VAL A 59 -25.09 -8.91 69.16
C VAL A 59 -24.40 -8.28 67.96
N MET A 60 -23.15 -8.67 67.66
CA MET A 60 -22.42 -8.20 66.48
C MET A 60 -23.12 -8.60 65.18
N VAL A 61 -23.57 -9.84 65.06
CA VAL A 61 -24.34 -10.30 63.89
C VAL A 61 -25.65 -9.53 63.75
N ALA A 62 -26.33 -9.20 64.85
CA ALA A 62 -27.55 -8.39 64.80
C ALA A 62 -27.27 -6.94 64.37
N HIS A 63 -26.17 -6.36 64.83
CA HIS A 63 -25.70 -5.03 64.42
C HIS A 63 -25.38 -5.00 62.91
N GLU A 64 -24.57 -5.94 62.43
CA GLU A 64 -24.20 -6.04 61.02
C GLU A 64 -25.41 -6.31 60.12
N LYS A 65 -26.35 -7.14 60.55
CA LYS A 65 -27.62 -7.33 59.81
C LYS A 65 -28.42 -6.03 59.68
N LYS A 66 -28.41 -5.17 60.71
CA LYS A 66 -29.08 -3.86 60.65
C LYS A 66 -28.34 -2.91 59.71
N ARG A 67 -27.00 -2.87 59.77
CA ARG A 67 -26.16 -2.06 58.86
C ARG A 67 -26.33 -2.49 57.40
N LEU A 68 -26.34 -3.80 57.13
CA LEU A 68 -26.61 -4.36 55.80
C LEU A 68 -27.98 -3.96 55.25
N ARG A 69 -29.03 -3.90 56.09
CA ARG A 69 -30.36 -3.42 55.64
C ARG A 69 -30.31 -1.96 55.21
N VAL A 70 -29.68 -1.09 55.99
CA VAL A 70 -29.56 0.34 55.66
C VAL A 70 -28.76 0.56 54.38
N LEU A 71 -27.69 -0.21 54.19
CA LEU A 71 -26.90 -0.21 52.95
C LEU A 71 -27.73 -0.66 51.75
N ASN A 72 -28.44 -1.78 51.87
CA ASN A 72 -29.31 -2.30 50.80
C ASN A 72 -30.43 -1.32 50.42
N ASP A 73 -31.07 -0.67 51.40
CA ASP A 73 -32.09 0.35 51.15
C ASP A 73 -31.49 1.56 50.42
N THR A 74 -30.25 1.93 50.75
CA THR A 74 -29.54 3.04 50.12
C THR A 74 -29.13 2.70 48.69
N ILE A 75 -28.64 1.47 48.46
CA ILE A 75 -28.39 0.93 47.12
C ILE A 75 -29.67 0.97 46.28
N ALA A 76 -30.79 0.49 46.82
CA ALA A 76 -32.07 0.49 46.11
C ALA A 76 -32.54 1.92 45.75
N ARG A 77 -32.41 2.87 46.69
CA ARG A 77 -32.73 4.29 46.43
C ARG A 77 -31.84 4.90 45.34
N LEU A 78 -30.53 4.66 45.40
CA LEU A 78 -29.60 5.17 44.39
C LEU A 78 -29.86 4.54 43.02
N GLN A 79 -30.16 3.24 42.96
CA GLN A 79 -30.55 2.56 41.74
C GLN A 79 -31.85 3.13 41.14
N ASN A 80 -32.83 3.47 41.98
CA ASN A 80 -34.09 4.09 41.54
C ASN A 80 -33.89 5.49 40.94
N VAL A 81 -32.86 6.23 41.33
CA VAL A 81 -32.54 7.56 40.75
C VAL A 81 -31.62 7.42 39.54
N LEU A 82 -30.62 6.54 39.62
CA LEU A 82 -29.62 6.35 38.57
C LEU A 82 -30.25 5.76 37.29
N THR A 83 -31.16 4.80 37.42
CA THR A 83 -31.75 4.10 36.27
C THR A 83 -32.53 5.04 35.34
N PRO A 84 -33.45 5.90 35.83
CA PRO A 84 -34.09 6.93 35.02
C PRO A 84 -33.10 7.93 34.41
N LEU A 85 -32.10 8.39 35.16
CA LEU A 85 -31.10 9.32 34.63
C LEU A 85 -30.28 8.71 33.48
N LEU A 86 -29.88 7.44 33.58
CA LEU A 86 -29.22 6.72 32.49
C LEU A 86 -30.12 6.60 31.26
N SER A 87 -31.42 6.33 31.45
CA SER A 87 -32.40 6.32 30.36
C SER A 87 -32.52 7.68 29.68
N GLN A 88 -32.55 8.77 30.45
CA GLN A 88 -32.66 10.14 29.94
C GLN A 88 -31.37 10.57 29.23
N GLN A 89 -30.21 10.16 29.73
CA GLN A 89 -28.93 10.32 29.07
C GLN A 89 -28.91 9.60 27.71
N LYS A 90 -29.37 8.35 27.65
CA LYS A 90 -29.48 7.58 26.39
C LYS A 90 -30.39 8.28 25.38
N LEU A 91 -31.53 8.78 25.82
CA LEU A 91 -32.50 9.49 24.97
C LEU A 91 -31.92 10.83 24.46
N SER A 92 -31.24 11.59 25.33
CA SER A 92 -30.57 12.83 24.95
C SER A 92 -29.44 12.60 23.96
N ARG A 93 -28.61 11.57 24.17
CA ARG A 93 -27.57 11.14 23.20
C ARG A 93 -28.17 10.77 21.84
N ALA A 94 -29.30 10.05 21.82
CA ALA A 94 -29.99 9.71 20.58
C ALA A 94 -30.51 10.95 19.84
N ARG A 95 -31.08 11.93 20.57
CA ARG A 95 -31.54 13.20 20.00
C ARG A 95 -30.37 14.02 19.43
N ILE A 96 -29.27 14.14 20.16
CA ILE A 96 -28.06 14.83 19.67
C ILE A 96 -27.60 14.19 18.37
N ARG A 97 -27.39 12.86 18.35
CA ARG A 97 -26.99 12.13 17.13
C ARG A 97 -27.93 12.44 15.95
N LYS A 98 -29.25 12.38 16.15
CA LYS A 98 -30.23 12.67 15.10
C LYS A 98 -30.09 14.09 14.52
N HIS A 99 -29.94 15.11 15.37
CA HIS A 99 -29.80 16.50 14.91
C HIS A 99 -28.43 16.78 14.31
N THR A 100 -27.35 16.24 14.89
CA THR A 100 -26.00 16.32 14.31
C THR A 100 -25.96 15.70 12.92
N HIS A 101 -26.65 14.57 12.70
CA HIS A 101 -26.78 13.99 11.36
C HIS A 101 -27.53 14.90 10.37
N LEU A 102 -28.46 15.75 10.79
CA LEU A 102 -29.13 16.71 9.90
C LEU A 102 -28.22 17.86 9.48
N LEU A 103 -27.28 18.24 10.34
CA LEU A 103 -26.32 19.31 10.10
C LEU A 103 -25.07 18.85 9.35
N ALA A 104 -24.93 17.55 9.08
CA ALA A 104 -23.76 16.99 8.42
C ALA A 104 -23.61 17.59 7.00
N PRO A 105 -22.47 18.23 6.67
CA PRO A 105 -22.24 18.86 5.36
C PRO A 105 -22.46 17.93 4.17
N ILE A 106 -22.20 16.64 4.37
CA ILE A 106 -22.35 15.59 3.36
C ILE A 106 -23.77 15.46 2.79
N ARG A 107 -24.80 15.96 3.50
CA ARG A 107 -26.20 15.96 3.02
C ARG A 107 -26.50 17.09 2.05
N ARG A 108 -25.62 18.07 1.94
CA ARG A 108 -25.72 19.17 0.96
C ARG A 108 -24.99 18.86 -0.34
N LEU A 109 -24.22 17.77 -0.38
CA LEU A 109 -23.49 17.37 -1.58
C LEU A 109 -24.45 16.76 -2.61
N PRO A 110 -24.35 17.18 -3.89
CA PRO A 110 -24.98 16.47 -4.99
C PRO A 110 -24.55 15.01 -5.06
N THR A 111 -25.43 14.17 -5.62
CA THR A 111 -25.19 12.72 -5.75
C THR A 111 -23.94 12.42 -6.58
N GLU A 112 -23.63 13.27 -7.55
CA GLU A 112 -22.45 13.18 -8.42
C GLU A 112 -21.17 13.32 -7.62
N LEU A 113 -21.11 14.26 -6.66
CA LEU A 113 -19.95 14.44 -5.80
C LEU A 113 -19.82 13.30 -4.80
N LEU A 114 -20.94 12.78 -4.28
CA LEU A 114 -20.92 11.59 -3.43
C LEU A 114 -20.37 10.36 -4.18
N ARG A 115 -20.78 10.17 -5.44
CA ARG A 115 -20.24 9.10 -6.30
C ARG A 115 -18.74 9.24 -6.50
N ALA A 116 -18.26 10.46 -6.78
CA ALA A 116 -16.83 10.72 -6.92
C ALA A 116 -16.06 10.40 -5.63
N ILE A 117 -16.58 10.83 -4.48
CA ILE A 117 -15.98 10.52 -3.16
C ILE A 117 -15.94 9.01 -2.93
N PHE A 118 -17.02 8.27 -3.25
CA PHE A 118 -17.08 6.82 -3.06
C PHE A 118 -16.06 6.07 -3.92
N LEU A 119 -15.75 6.57 -5.12
CA LEU A 119 -14.71 5.95 -5.95
C LEU A 119 -13.30 6.16 -5.38
N LEU A 120 -13.09 7.22 -4.61
CA LEU A 120 -11.82 7.50 -3.93
C LEU A 120 -11.65 6.69 -2.63
N THR A 121 -12.69 6.02 -2.13
CA THR A 121 -12.58 5.18 -0.91
C THR A 121 -12.03 3.79 -1.19
N VAL A 122 -11.90 3.41 -2.46
CA VAL A 122 -11.22 2.17 -2.86
C VAL A 122 -9.80 2.55 -3.29
N PRO A 123 -8.75 1.92 -2.73
CA PRO A 123 -7.38 2.24 -3.11
C PRO A 123 -7.15 2.09 -4.63
N PRO A 124 -6.26 2.92 -5.20
CA PRO A 124 -5.78 2.71 -6.56
C PRO A 124 -5.29 1.29 -6.78
N ARG A 125 -5.49 0.75 -7.99
CA ARG A 125 -5.22 -0.67 -8.28
C ARG A 125 -3.79 -1.12 -7.99
N HIS A 126 -2.82 -0.23 -8.14
CA HIS A 126 -1.41 -0.53 -7.90
C HIS A 126 -1.10 -0.67 -6.39
N GLU A 127 -1.87 -0.02 -5.52
CA GLU A 127 -1.72 -0.10 -4.06
C GLU A 127 -2.42 -1.33 -3.47
N LEU A 128 -3.45 -1.88 -4.16
CA LEU A 128 -4.20 -3.04 -3.65
C LEU A 128 -3.35 -4.28 -3.42
N VAL A 129 -2.29 -4.45 -4.22
CA VAL A 129 -1.36 -5.57 -4.04
C VAL A 129 -0.53 -5.41 -2.78
N GLN A 130 -0.08 -4.19 -2.50
CA GLN A 130 0.84 -3.86 -1.40
C GLN A 130 0.11 -3.74 -0.06
N ALA A 131 -1.12 -3.24 -0.06
CA ALA A 131 -1.90 -3.00 1.14
C ALA A 131 -2.54 -4.28 1.74
N ALA A 132 -2.23 -5.46 1.19
CA ALA A 132 -2.88 -6.73 1.52
C ALA A 132 -4.42 -6.60 1.57
N TRP A 133 -4.98 -5.83 0.63
CA TRP A 133 -6.36 -5.37 0.72
C TRP A 133 -7.33 -6.55 0.66
N ASP A 134 -8.08 -6.76 1.74
CA ASP A 134 -9.16 -7.75 1.77
C ASP A 134 -10.37 -7.22 0.99
N GLY A 135 -10.51 -7.67 -0.28
CA GLY A 135 -11.66 -7.35 -1.13
C GLY A 135 -13.01 -7.80 -0.54
N PHE A 136 -12.99 -8.72 0.44
CA PHE A 136 -14.16 -9.23 1.15
C PHE A 136 -14.31 -8.67 2.56
N GLY A 137 -13.43 -7.76 2.98
CA GLY A 137 -13.49 -7.07 4.26
C GLY A 137 -14.80 -6.29 4.39
N THR A 138 -15.80 -6.85 5.08
CA THR A 138 -17.09 -6.18 5.27
C THR A 138 -17.01 -4.92 6.15
N ARG A 139 -15.84 -4.70 6.75
CA ARG A 139 -15.45 -3.51 7.53
C ARG A 139 -14.71 -2.47 6.68
N ASP A 140 -14.43 -2.78 5.42
CA ASP A 140 -13.71 -1.90 4.50
C ASP A 140 -14.63 -1.40 3.38
N SER A 141 -14.14 -0.40 2.64
CA SER A 141 -14.77 0.03 1.40
C SER A 141 -14.73 -1.11 0.37
N PRO A 142 -15.69 -1.25 -0.55
CA PRO A 142 -16.93 -0.47 -0.69
C PRO A 142 -18.08 -0.97 0.20
N TRP A 143 -17.87 -2.03 0.99
CA TRP A 143 -18.93 -2.68 1.78
C TRP A 143 -19.49 -1.76 2.86
N THR A 144 -18.64 -1.00 3.56
CA THR A 144 -19.05 -0.04 4.59
C THR A 144 -20.02 1.02 4.08
N LEU A 145 -19.85 1.48 2.83
CA LEU A 145 -20.72 2.49 2.23
C LEU A 145 -22.18 2.03 2.15
N THR A 146 -22.40 0.73 1.99
CA THR A 146 -23.75 0.13 2.00
C THR A 146 -24.41 0.08 3.38
N ARG A 147 -23.66 0.36 4.45
CA ARG A 147 -24.10 0.24 5.85
C ARG A 147 -24.29 1.59 6.55
N VAL A 148 -23.85 2.70 5.96
CA VAL A 148 -23.94 4.04 6.57
C VAL A 148 -25.38 4.54 6.68
N CYS A 149 -26.07 4.69 5.55
CA CYS A 149 -27.47 5.12 5.49
C CYS A 149 -28.15 4.65 4.19
N SER A 150 -29.47 4.82 4.09
CA SER A 150 -30.23 4.42 2.90
C SER A 150 -29.79 5.14 1.63
N LEU A 151 -29.47 6.44 1.71
CA LEU A 151 -28.98 7.21 0.56
C LEU A 151 -27.65 6.63 0.05
N TRP A 152 -26.68 6.41 0.94
CA TRP A 152 -25.37 5.88 0.56
C TRP A 152 -25.48 4.47 0.01
N ARG A 153 -26.31 3.62 0.64
CA ARG A 153 -26.60 2.28 0.12
C ARG A 153 -27.13 2.34 -1.31
N ASN A 154 -28.11 3.20 -1.59
CA ASN A 154 -28.68 3.33 -2.93
C ASN A 154 -27.62 3.82 -3.94
N ILE A 155 -26.81 4.81 -3.55
CA ILE A 155 -25.73 5.32 -4.41
C ILE A 155 -24.70 4.22 -4.69
N SER A 156 -24.15 3.58 -3.66
CA SER A 156 -23.14 2.52 -3.79
C SER A 156 -23.62 1.34 -4.61
N LEU A 157 -24.85 0.88 -4.40
CA LEU A 157 -25.43 -0.24 -5.19
C LEU A 157 -25.73 0.17 -6.63
N SER A 158 -26.02 1.45 -6.89
CA SER A 158 -26.24 1.99 -8.24
C SER A 158 -24.96 2.31 -9.02
N LEU A 159 -23.78 2.09 -8.43
CA LEU A 159 -22.49 2.49 -8.98
C LEU A 159 -21.63 1.25 -9.31
N PRO A 160 -21.79 0.63 -10.50
CA PRO A 160 -21.08 -0.60 -10.85
C PRO A 160 -19.55 -0.49 -10.81
N THR A 161 -19.02 0.69 -11.16
CA THR A 161 -17.59 0.99 -11.15
C THR A 161 -16.97 0.95 -9.75
N LEU A 162 -17.79 1.04 -8.69
CA LEU A 162 -17.33 0.86 -7.31
C LEU A 162 -17.02 -0.61 -6.99
N TRP A 163 -17.66 -1.55 -7.70
CA TRP A 163 -17.58 -3.00 -7.45
C TRP A 163 -16.72 -3.74 -8.48
N GLN A 164 -16.07 -3.01 -9.39
CA GLN A 164 -15.37 -3.57 -10.54
C GLN A 164 -14.04 -4.27 -10.20
N THR A 165 -13.45 -3.96 -9.04
CA THR A 165 -12.16 -4.51 -8.62
C THR A 165 -12.35 -5.61 -7.59
N ILE A 166 -12.05 -6.86 -7.98
CA ILE A 166 -12.15 -8.05 -7.15
C ILE A 166 -10.74 -8.42 -6.72
N VAL A 167 -10.48 -8.43 -5.41
CA VAL A 167 -9.23 -8.89 -4.82
C VAL A 167 -9.53 -10.15 -4.03
N LEU A 168 -8.90 -11.26 -4.40
CA LEU A 168 -8.89 -12.48 -3.62
C LEU A 168 -7.60 -12.46 -2.78
N PRO A 169 -7.68 -12.16 -1.48
CA PRO A 169 -6.50 -12.05 -0.63
C PRO A 169 -5.84 -13.42 -0.44
N LEU A 170 -4.56 -13.40 -0.04
CA LEU A 170 -3.89 -14.56 0.57
C LEU A 170 -4.74 -15.10 1.71
N ALA A 171 -4.86 -16.42 1.82
CA ALA A 171 -5.39 -17.06 3.00
C ALA A 171 -4.69 -16.52 4.25
N TYR A 172 -5.33 -15.59 4.97
CA TYR A 172 -4.81 -15.10 6.23
C TYR A 172 -4.72 -16.27 7.21
N PRO A 173 -3.58 -16.49 7.90
CA PRO A 173 -3.64 -17.11 9.21
C PRO A 173 -4.59 -16.22 10.03
N LEU A 174 -5.71 -16.78 10.47
CA LEU A 174 -6.66 -16.07 11.34
C LEU A 174 -5.87 -15.45 12.49
N ASP A 175 -6.13 -14.17 12.74
CA ASP A 175 -5.54 -13.40 13.82
C ASP A 175 -5.42 -14.25 15.10
N ASP A 176 -4.19 -14.39 15.57
CA ASP A 176 -3.87 -14.96 16.87
C ASP A 176 -4.37 -14.01 17.97
N ASP A 177 -5.65 -14.13 18.30
CA ASP A 177 -6.26 -13.50 19.49
C ASP A 177 -5.88 -14.26 20.79
N SER A 178 -4.89 -15.17 20.77
CA SER A 178 -4.52 -15.97 21.95
C SER A 178 -3.51 -15.30 22.89
N GLN A 179 -2.98 -14.12 22.60
CA GLN A 179 -2.18 -13.35 23.58
C GLN A 179 -2.99 -12.43 24.49
N LYS A 180 -4.15 -12.87 24.99
CA LYS A 180 -4.76 -12.35 26.24
C LYS A 180 -5.51 -13.43 27.04
N SER A 181 -4.85 -14.53 27.39
CA SER A 181 -5.17 -15.23 28.66
C SER A 181 -3.98 -16.02 29.20
N GLN A 182 -3.04 -15.33 29.85
CA GLN A 182 -2.41 -15.95 31.01
C GLN A 182 -3.44 -15.94 32.13
N ASN A 183 -4.17 -17.05 32.29
CA ASN A 183 -4.46 -17.65 33.59
C ASN A 183 -5.35 -18.91 33.48
N SER A 184 -4.88 -19.94 34.20
CA SER A 184 -5.53 -21.14 34.74
C SER A 184 -6.00 -22.26 33.80
N ASP A 185 -5.20 -23.35 33.83
CA ASP A 185 -5.58 -24.76 33.94
C ASP A 185 -7.04 -25.15 33.66
N ALA A 186 -7.24 -25.86 32.55
CA ALA A 186 -8.04 -27.09 32.51
C ALA A 186 -7.79 -27.85 31.20
N ASP A 187 -7.43 -29.12 31.32
CA ASP A 187 -7.39 -30.13 30.26
C ASP A 187 -8.69 -30.15 29.43
N ILE A 188 -8.59 -29.90 28.12
CA ILE A 188 -9.45 -30.54 27.12
C ILE A 188 -8.61 -30.85 25.87
N GLN A 189 -8.19 -32.11 25.75
CA GLN A 189 -7.80 -32.72 24.48
C GLN A 189 -9.07 -32.97 23.66
N ILE A 190 -9.30 -32.21 22.58
CA ILE A 190 -10.18 -32.60 21.46
C ILE A 190 -9.57 -32.15 20.11
N SER A 191 -9.15 -33.16 19.34
CA SER A 191 -9.03 -33.30 17.87
C SER A 191 -8.33 -32.25 16.99
N ASP A 192 -7.25 -32.70 16.35
CA ASP A 192 -6.83 -32.42 14.95
C ASP A 192 -7.26 -31.07 14.35
N GLY A 193 -6.56 -30.02 14.74
CA GLY A 193 -6.60 -28.73 14.05
C GLY A 193 -5.82 -28.80 12.73
N PHE A 194 -6.43 -29.32 11.68
CA PHE A 194 -6.10 -28.94 10.31
C PHE A 194 -6.56 -27.48 10.13
N TYR A 195 -5.72 -26.53 10.56
CA TYR A 195 -5.93 -25.10 10.29
C TYR A 195 -5.52 -24.82 8.84
N GLY A 196 -6.40 -25.17 7.90
CA GLY A 196 -6.33 -24.69 6.52
C GLY A 196 -6.97 -23.30 6.38
N PRO A 197 -6.82 -22.65 5.20
CA PRO A 197 -7.57 -21.44 4.87
C PRO A 197 -9.05 -21.64 5.11
N GLY A 198 -9.71 -20.68 5.75
CA GLY A 198 -11.18 -20.64 5.70
C GLY A 198 -11.64 -20.56 4.23
N PRO A 199 -12.73 -21.23 3.84
CA PRO A 199 -13.24 -21.15 2.48
C PRO A 199 -13.60 -19.69 2.16
N TYR A 200 -13.21 -19.24 0.97
CA TYR A 200 -13.54 -17.91 0.49
C TYR A 200 -15.03 -17.60 0.64
N PRO A 201 -15.40 -16.35 0.96
CA PRO A 201 -16.79 -15.96 1.10
C PRO A 201 -17.45 -15.83 -0.27
N LEU A 202 -17.81 -16.98 -0.88
CA LEU A 202 -18.54 -17.08 -2.15
C LEU A 202 -19.75 -16.13 -2.23
N PRO A 203 -20.56 -15.94 -1.17
CA PRO A 203 -21.66 -14.97 -1.22
C PRO A 203 -21.21 -13.53 -1.46
N LEU A 204 -20.05 -13.14 -0.95
CA LEU A 204 -19.50 -11.80 -1.17
C LEU A 204 -18.95 -11.65 -2.58
N LEU A 205 -18.24 -12.66 -3.10
CA LEU A 205 -17.81 -12.70 -4.50
C LEU A 205 -19.00 -12.59 -5.46
N GLN A 206 -20.04 -13.39 -5.24
CA GLN A 206 -21.26 -13.35 -6.05
C GLN A 206 -21.95 -11.99 -5.94
N ALA A 207 -22.07 -11.43 -4.73
CA ALA A 207 -22.67 -10.11 -4.54
C ALA A 207 -21.88 -9.02 -5.26
N GLN A 208 -20.54 -9.08 -5.24
CA GLN A 208 -19.69 -8.13 -5.94
C GLN A 208 -19.81 -8.27 -7.47
N LEU A 209 -19.78 -9.50 -7.99
CA LEU A 209 -19.99 -9.77 -9.41
C LEU A 209 -21.34 -9.24 -9.89
N VAL A 210 -22.42 -9.44 -9.13
CA VAL A 210 -23.76 -8.91 -9.43
C VAL A 210 -23.76 -7.38 -9.42
N ARG A 211 -23.18 -6.75 -8.39
CA ARG A 211 -23.15 -5.28 -8.25
C ARG A 211 -22.26 -4.60 -9.30
N SER A 212 -21.20 -5.27 -9.76
CA SER A 212 -20.36 -4.80 -10.87
C SER A 212 -21.11 -4.74 -12.21
N GLY A 213 -22.28 -5.39 -12.32
CA GLY A 213 -23.16 -5.30 -13.49
C GLY A 213 -22.47 -5.63 -14.81
N LYS A 214 -22.29 -4.61 -15.66
CA LYS A 214 -21.59 -4.71 -16.96
C LYS A 214 -20.24 -4.00 -16.98
N ALA A 215 -19.78 -3.49 -15.84
CA ALA A 215 -18.49 -2.83 -15.75
C ALA A 215 -17.36 -3.83 -16.11
N PRO A 216 -16.26 -3.33 -16.73
CA PRO A 216 -15.07 -4.13 -16.91
C PRO A 216 -14.53 -4.56 -15.55
N LEU A 217 -14.03 -5.79 -15.46
CA LEU A 217 -13.55 -6.36 -14.21
C LEU A 217 -12.03 -6.28 -14.11
N HIS A 218 -11.58 -5.97 -12.90
CA HIS A 218 -10.18 -5.97 -12.50
C HIS A 218 -10.01 -7.01 -11.42
N ILE A 219 -9.38 -8.13 -11.77
CA ILE A 219 -9.25 -9.28 -10.87
C ILE A 219 -7.80 -9.39 -10.47
N ILE A 220 -7.57 -9.39 -9.16
CA ILE A 220 -6.28 -9.61 -8.54
C ILE A 220 -6.44 -10.83 -7.64
N ILE A 221 -5.60 -11.84 -7.83
CA ILE A 221 -5.65 -13.05 -7.03
C ILE A 221 -4.29 -13.27 -6.38
N GLN A 222 -4.27 -13.18 -5.05
CA GLN A 222 -3.05 -13.23 -4.25
C GLN A 222 -2.82 -14.59 -3.59
N ASP A 223 -3.77 -15.52 -3.63
CA ASP A 223 -3.77 -16.76 -2.83
C ASP A 223 -2.72 -17.81 -3.20
N ASP A 224 -2.10 -18.37 -2.16
CA ASP A 224 -1.12 -19.46 -2.18
C ASP A 224 -1.80 -20.82 -2.41
N ASP A 225 -3.03 -20.98 -1.91
CA ASP A 225 -3.80 -22.20 -2.14
C ASP A 225 -4.57 -22.11 -3.47
N HIS A 226 -4.57 -23.22 -4.21
CA HIS A 226 -5.25 -23.27 -5.50
C HIS A 226 -6.74 -23.02 -5.22
N PRO A 227 -7.39 -22.02 -5.84
CA PRO A 227 -8.77 -21.73 -5.56
C PRO A 227 -9.53 -22.98 -5.93
N THR A 228 -10.42 -23.39 -5.04
CA THR A 228 -11.31 -24.49 -5.35
C THR A 228 -12.12 -24.12 -6.60
N GLY A 229 -12.56 -25.13 -7.36
CA GLY A 229 -13.39 -24.93 -8.54
C GLY A 229 -14.62 -24.04 -8.27
N ASP A 230 -15.05 -23.97 -7.01
CA ASP A 230 -16.18 -23.16 -6.53
C ASP A 230 -15.99 -21.64 -6.73
N ILE A 231 -14.75 -21.14 -6.69
CA ILE A 231 -14.43 -19.70 -6.88
C ILE A 231 -14.12 -19.41 -8.34
N LEU A 232 -13.47 -20.36 -9.02
CA LEU A 232 -13.14 -20.22 -10.43
C LEU A 232 -14.39 -20.17 -11.30
N ALA A 233 -15.39 -21.00 -11.02
CA ALA A 233 -16.63 -21.06 -11.81
C ALA A 233 -17.34 -19.69 -11.95
N PRO A 234 -17.66 -18.94 -10.87
CA PRO A 234 -18.29 -17.63 -10.99
C PRO A 234 -17.39 -16.58 -11.66
N LEU A 235 -16.06 -16.64 -11.45
CA LEU A 235 -15.12 -15.74 -12.12
C LEU A 235 -15.09 -15.99 -13.62
N VAL A 236 -14.87 -17.24 -14.05
CA VAL A 236 -14.84 -17.67 -15.46
C VAL A 236 -16.17 -17.36 -16.14
N GLY A 237 -17.30 -17.50 -15.45
CA GLY A 237 -18.61 -17.07 -15.93
C GLY A 237 -18.68 -15.57 -16.29
N ALA A 238 -17.83 -14.74 -15.68
CA ALA A 238 -17.71 -13.31 -15.96
C ALA A 238 -16.55 -12.95 -16.92
N SER A 239 -15.88 -13.94 -17.53
CA SER A 239 -14.67 -13.75 -18.36
C SER A 239 -14.81 -12.76 -19.51
N SER A 240 -16.00 -12.65 -20.10
CA SER A 240 -16.30 -11.70 -21.18
C SER A 240 -16.07 -10.23 -20.79
N ARG A 241 -16.06 -9.93 -19.50
CA ARG A 241 -15.90 -8.58 -18.95
C ARG A 241 -14.52 -8.31 -18.35
N TRP A 242 -13.62 -9.28 -18.32
CA TRP A 242 -12.30 -9.08 -17.74
C TRP A 242 -11.50 -8.08 -18.57
N GLU A 243 -11.04 -7.00 -17.92
CA GLU A 243 -10.15 -6.01 -18.53
C GLU A 243 -8.72 -6.18 -17.99
N THR A 244 -8.57 -6.46 -16.69
CA THR A 244 -7.26 -6.78 -16.10
C THR A 244 -7.34 -8.03 -15.25
N LEU A 245 -6.34 -8.87 -15.37
CA LEU A 245 -6.21 -10.11 -14.63
C LEU A 245 -4.77 -10.26 -14.13
N GLU A 246 -4.60 -10.29 -12.80
CA GLU A 246 -3.28 -10.27 -12.17
C GLU A 246 -3.15 -11.39 -11.13
N PHE A 247 -2.08 -12.16 -11.26
CA PHE A 247 -1.67 -13.23 -10.35
C PHE A 247 -0.25 -12.96 -9.87
N PRO A 248 -0.06 -12.03 -8.92
CA PRO A 248 1.23 -11.83 -8.28
C PRO A 248 1.72 -13.15 -7.66
N ASP A 249 2.98 -13.47 -7.92
CA ASP A 249 3.79 -14.47 -7.21
C ASP A 249 3.45 -15.97 -7.26
N GLN A 250 2.41 -16.43 -7.95
CA GLN A 250 1.97 -17.83 -7.83
C GLN A 250 1.90 -18.69 -9.11
N ALA A 251 2.02 -20.01 -8.90
CA ALA A 251 1.99 -21.04 -9.94
C ALA A 251 0.62 -21.70 -10.09
N TRP A 252 -0.25 -21.10 -10.90
CA TRP A 252 -1.60 -21.62 -11.14
C TRP A 252 -1.74 -22.34 -12.49
N PRO A 253 -2.59 -23.38 -12.57
CA PRO A 253 -2.98 -23.96 -13.86
C PRO A 253 -3.92 -23.00 -14.59
N PHE A 254 -3.38 -22.07 -15.39
CA PHE A 254 -4.16 -21.14 -16.24
C PHE A 254 -4.75 -21.78 -17.50
N SER A 255 -4.89 -23.11 -17.58
CA SER A 255 -5.52 -23.78 -18.74
C SER A 255 -6.97 -23.31 -18.97
N TRP A 256 -7.69 -22.99 -17.88
CA TRP A 256 -9.03 -22.38 -17.95
C TRP A 256 -9.05 -21.01 -18.61
N LEU A 257 -7.93 -20.27 -18.65
CA LEU A 257 -7.84 -18.98 -19.33
C LEU A 257 -8.01 -19.18 -20.85
N PHE A 258 -7.43 -20.26 -21.38
CA PHE A 258 -7.48 -20.61 -22.80
C PHE A 258 -8.86 -21.14 -23.24
N THR A 259 -9.68 -21.61 -22.30
CA THR A 259 -11.08 -22.00 -22.56
C THR A 259 -12.07 -20.85 -22.32
N SER A 260 -11.62 -19.73 -21.75
CA SER A 260 -12.44 -18.56 -21.42
C SER A 260 -12.56 -17.58 -22.60
N LYS A 261 -13.70 -16.89 -22.70
CA LYS A 261 -13.89 -15.81 -23.67
C LYS A 261 -13.45 -14.48 -23.06
N VAL A 262 -12.29 -13.96 -23.47
CA VAL A 262 -11.66 -12.78 -22.85
C VAL A 262 -11.45 -11.60 -23.83
N PRO A 263 -12.51 -11.10 -24.48
CA PRO A 263 -12.41 -10.10 -25.55
C PRO A 263 -11.93 -8.71 -25.09
N LEU A 264 -12.18 -8.35 -23.83
CA LEU A 264 -11.81 -7.06 -23.24
C LEU A 264 -10.47 -7.08 -22.51
N LEU A 265 -9.82 -8.25 -22.39
CA LEU A 265 -8.62 -8.40 -21.58
C LEU A 265 -7.49 -7.56 -22.17
N ARG A 266 -7.06 -6.55 -21.42
CA ARG A 266 -6.05 -5.56 -21.81
C ARG A 266 -4.72 -5.79 -21.11
N LYS A 267 -4.75 -6.16 -19.82
CA LYS A 267 -3.58 -6.45 -18.99
C LYS A 267 -3.67 -7.85 -18.40
N LEU A 268 -2.60 -8.63 -18.58
CA LEU A 268 -2.45 -9.95 -17.98
C LEU A 268 -1.09 -10.02 -17.25
N ARG A 269 -1.11 -10.27 -15.94
CA ARG A 269 0.10 -10.53 -15.12
C ARG A 269 0.02 -11.93 -14.54
N ILE A 270 1.07 -12.71 -14.72
CA ILE A 270 1.20 -14.08 -14.24
C ILE A 270 2.64 -14.38 -13.85
N SER A 271 2.84 -15.33 -12.93
CA SER A 271 4.15 -15.66 -12.37
C SER A 271 4.71 -17.01 -12.79
N PHE A 272 3.91 -17.87 -13.41
CA PHE A 272 4.37 -19.19 -13.82
C PHE A 272 3.65 -19.72 -15.06
N PHE A 273 4.33 -20.63 -15.76
CA PHE A 273 3.75 -21.48 -16.78
C PHE A 273 4.18 -22.92 -16.53
N ASP A 274 3.20 -23.79 -16.29
CA ASP A 274 3.42 -25.23 -16.24
C ASP A 274 3.53 -25.83 -17.67
N GLY A 275 3.72 -27.14 -17.79
CA GLY A 275 3.75 -27.80 -19.09
C GLY A 275 2.40 -27.83 -19.82
N SER A 276 1.28 -27.57 -19.12
CA SER A 276 -0.08 -27.73 -19.66
C SER A 276 -0.44 -26.68 -20.72
N PHE A 277 0.27 -25.54 -20.71
CA PHE A 277 0.08 -24.43 -21.66
C PHE A 277 0.49 -24.76 -23.08
N PHE A 278 1.52 -25.59 -23.25
CA PHE A 278 2.11 -25.80 -24.57
C PHE A 278 1.22 -26.61 -25.51
N ASN A 279 0.19 -27.25 -24.97
CA ASN A 279 -0.81 -27.99 -25.75
C ASN A 279 -2.06 -27.16 -26.06
N GLN A 280 -2.13 -25.90 -25.61
CA GLN A 280 -3.29 -25.03 -25.84
C GLN A 280 -3.15 -24.23 -27.14
N PRO A 281 -4.27 -23.90 -27.82
CA PRO A 281 -4.25 -22.93 -28.92
C PRO A 281 -3.87 -21.53 -28.42
N GLU A 282 -3.59 -20.62 -29.35
CA GLU A 282 -3.36 -19.21 -29.03
C GLU A 282 -4.57 -18.61 -28.29
N LEU A 283 -4.32 -17.87 -27.21
CA LEU A 283 -5.36 -17.23 -26.42
C LEU A 283 -6.11 -16.17 -27.26
N ASP A 284 -7.43 -16.33 -27.39
CA ASP A 284 -8.30 -15.34 -28.05
C ASP A 284 -8.56 -14.12 -27.15
N ALA A 285 -7.57 -13.22 -27.11
CA ALA A 285 -7.58 -11.98 -26.36
C ALA A 285 -7.23 -10.78 -27.25
N PRO A 286 -8.11 -10.33 -28.17
CA PRO A 286 -7.80 -9.31 -29.19
C PRO A 286 -7.46 -7.91 -28.61
N SER A 287 -7.85 -7.65 -27.36
CA SER A 287 -7.58 -6.38 -26.68
C SER A 287 -6.29 -6.39 -25.85
N LEU A 288 -5.54 -7.50 -25.81
CA LEU A 288 -4.37 -7.63 -24.95
C LEU A 288 -3.26 -6.69 -25.43
N ARG A 289 -2.78 -5.82 -24.55
CA ARG A 289 -1.73 -4.81 -24.82
C ARG A 289 -0.60 -4.84 -23.82
N GLU A 290 -0.87 -5.30 -22.61
CA GLU A 290 0.08 -5.33 -21.49
C GLU A 290 0.20 -6.76 -20.97
N PHE A 291 1.42 -7.28 -20.93
CA PHE A 291 1.68 -8.62 -20.45
C PHE A 291 2.88 -8.63 -19.51
N SER A 292 2.73 -9.25 -18.35
CA SER A 292 3.77 -9.39 -17.34
C SER A 292 3.98 -10.85 -17.00
N LEU A 293 5.23 -11.27 -17.04
CA LEU A 293 5.67 -12.61 -16.70
C LEU A 293 6.74 -12.54 -15.59
N CYS A 294 6.29 -12.67 -14.35
CA CYS A 294 7.13 -12.65 -13.16
C CYS A 294 7.70 -14.05 -12.87
N GLN A 295 8.74 -14.17 -12.05
CA GLN A 295 9.28 -15.44 -11.54
C GLN A 295 9.54 -16.60 -12.55
N TYR A 296 9.80 -16.30 -13.83
CA TYR A 296 9.98 -17.30 -14.90
C TYR A 296 11.36 -18.01 -14.86
N ARG A 297 11.99 -18.11 -13.67
CA ARG A 297 13.28 -18.78 -13.50
C ARG A 297 13.17 -20.30 -13.69
N TYR A 298 12.09 -20.91 -13.21
CA TYR A 298 11.93 -22.35 -13.11
C TYR A 298 11.20 -23.02 -14.27
N SER A 299 10.67 -22.25 -15.21
CA SER A 299 9.88 -22.74 -16.35
C SER A 299 10.76 -23.24 -17.52
N PRO A 300 10.25 -24.19 -18.35
CA PRO A 300 10.90 -24.60 -19.58
C PRO A 300 11.07 -23.42 -20.54
N ASN A 301 12.00 -23.51 -21.49
CA ASN A 301 12.37 -22.44 -22.45
C ASN A 301 11.29 -22.11 -23.52
N LEU A 302 10.02 -22.38 -23.22
CA LEU A 302 8.89 -22.25 -24.13
C LEU A 302 7.98 -21.12 -23.67
N LEU A 303 7.64 -20.22 -24.60
CA LEU A 303 6.73 -19.12 -24.36
C LEU A 303 5.28 -19.60 -24.47
N PRO A 304 4.35 -18.99 -23.72
CA PRO A 304 2.93 -19.30 -23.85
C PRO A 304 2.37 -18.90 -25.23
N PRO A 305 1.32 -19.59 -25.70
CA PRO A 305 0.66 -19.28 -26.95
C PRO A 305 -0.24 -18.04 -26.76
N LEU A 306 0.35 -16.85 -26.81
CA LEU A 306 -0.32 -15.56 -26.67
C LEU A 306 -0.26 -14.75 -27.96
N PRO A 307 -1.17 -13.78 -28.16
CA PRO A 307 -1.14 -12.86 -29.29
C PRO A 307 -0.01 -11.81 -29.14
N TRP A 308 1.24 -12.24 -29.29
CA TRP A 308 2.44 -11.43 -29.03
C TRP A 308 2.54 -10.16 -29.87
N LYS A 309 2.02 -10.19 -31.11
CA LYS A 309 2.16 -9.09 -32.08
C LYS A 309 1.49 -7.79 -31.64
N GLN A 310 0.46 -7.85 -30.80
CA GLN A 310 -0.31 -6.68 -30.34
C GLN A 310 0.16 -6.15 -28.98
N ILE A 311 1.11 -6.80 -28.34
CA ILE A 311 1.65 -6.37 -27.04
C ILE A 311 2.49 -5.10 -27.23
N THR A 312 2.17 -4.09 -26.43
CA THR A 312 2.82 -2.76 -26.43
C THR A 312 3.63 -2.50 -25.17
N ARG A 313 3.27 -3.13 -24.06
CA ARG A 313 4.00 -3.09 -22.78
C ARG A 313 4.27 -4.51 -22.33
N PHE A 314 5.53 -4.80 -22.06
CA PHE A 314 5.96 -6.13 -21.65
C PHE A 314 6.85 -6.06 -20.41
N GLU A 315 6.54 -6.86 -19.41
CA GLU A 315 7.28 -6.98 -18.17
C GLU A 315 7.74 -8.43 -18.00
N PHE A 316 9.01 -8.63 -17.66
CA PHE A 316 9.60 -9.96 -17.60
C PHE A 316 10.67 -10.08 -16.53
N GLU A 317 10.56 -11.13 -15.73
CA GLU A 317 11.55 -11.53 -14.75
C GLU A 317 12.14 -12.90 -15.11
N GLY A 318 13.45 -12.96 -15.36
CA GLY A 318 14.10 -14.20 -15.79
C GLY A 318 15.51 -13.99 -16.35
N SER A 319 15.89 -14.79 -17.36
CA SER A 319 17.23 -14.75 -17.97
C SER A 319 17.26 -14.11 -19.35
N TRP A 320 18.43 -13.57 -19.74
CA TRP A 320 18.67 -13.01 -21.08
C TRP A 320 18.36 -14.00 -22.21
N ASN A 321 18.72 -15.27 -22.02
CA ASN A 321 18.50 -16.33 -23.02
C ASN A 321 17.02 -16.58 -23.34
N LYS A 322 16.13 -16.33 -22.39
CA LYS A 322 14.67 -16.48 -22.53
C LYS A 322 14.06 -15.25 -23.18
N ILE A 323 14.40 -14.05 -22.70
CA ILE A 323 13.89 -12.79 -23.26
C ILE A 323 14.31 -12.55 -24.71
N LEU A 324 15.54 -12.89 -25.10
CA LEU A 324 16.01 -12.73 -26.48
C LEU A 324 15.22 -13.57 -27.50
N ARG A 325 14.54 -14.64 -27.06
CA ARG A 325 13.62 -15.41 -27.90
C ARG A 325 12.22 -14.79 -27.99
N ALA A 326 11.79 -14.08 -26.94
CA ALA A 326 10.45 -13.50 -26.85
C ALA A 326 10.34 -12.16 -27.56
N LEU A 327 11.36 -11.29 -27.40
CA LEU A 327 11.36 -9.92 -27.93
C LEU A 327 11.02 -9.82 -29.44
N PRO A 328 11.56 -10.68 -30.34
CA PRO A 328 11.24 -10.59 -31.76
C PRO A 328 9.77 -10.86 -32.11
N LEU A 329 9.01 -11.53 -31.23
CA LEU A 329 7.59 -11.82 -31.44
C LEU A 329 6.72 -10.56 -31.23
N MET A 330 7.22 -9.59 -30.45
CA MET A 330 6.48 -8.40 -30.03
C MET A 330 6.80 -7.19 -30.93
N VAL A 331 6.33 -7.26 -32.18
CA VAL A 331 6.65 -6.26 -33.22
C VAL A 331 6.14 -4.84 -32.95
N ASN A 332 5.18 -4.67 -32.03
CA ASN A 332 4.60 -3.38 -31.64
C ASN A 332 5.01 -2.96 -30.22
N LEU A 333 6.06 -3.55 -29.66
CA LEU A 333 6.51 -3.26 -28.30
C LEU A 333 7.02 -1.82 -28.18
N LEU A 334 6.45 -1.03 -27.27
CA LEU A 334 6.82 0.36 -27.02
C LEU A 334 7.57 0.53 -25.70
N GLU A 335 7.20 -0.25 -24.68
CA GLU A 335 7.75 -0.16 -23.34
C GLU A 335 8.06 -1.56 -22.78
N CYS A 336 9.27 -1.75 -22.27
CA CYS A 336 9.74 -3.04 -21.77
C CYS A 336 10.39 -2.90 -20.40
N HIS A 337 10.00 -3.76 -19.46
CA HIS A 337 10.52 -3.84 -18.10
C HIS A 337 11.17 -5.19 -17.90
N LEU A 338 12.49 -5.21 -17.67
CA LEU A 338 13.27 -6.45 -17.54
C LEU A 338 13.91 -6.54 -16.16
N TYR A 339 13.64 -7.64 -15.47
CA TYR A 339 14.22 -8.03 -14.19
C TYR A 339 15.10 -9.24 -14.46
N VAL A 340 16.41 -9.02 -14.55
CA VAL A 340 17.36 -10.06 -14.95
C VAL A 340 18.33 -10.33 -13.83
N ASP A 341 18.36 -11.57 -13.35
CA ASP A 341 19.23 -12.01 -12.25
C ASP A 341 20.36 -12.92 -12.71
N ASP A 342 20.58 -13.02 -14.02
CA ASP A 342 21.58 -13.91 -14.60
C ASP A 342 23.00 -13.35 -14.41
N SER A 343 23.88 -14.14 -13.80
CA SER A 343 25.32 -13.89 -13.74
C SER A 343 26.07 -14.46 -14.95
N SER A 344 25.40 -15.30 -15.75
CA SER A 344 25.99 -15.91 -16.92
C SER A 344 25.78 -15.04 -18.18
N PRO A 345 26.83 -14.81 -18.99
CA PRO A 345 26.68 -14.03 -20.21
C PRO A 345 25.75 -14.77 -21.19
N PRO A 346 24.92 -14.04 -21.94
CA PRO A 346 24.01 -14.64 -22.91
C PRO A 346 24.77 -15.45 -23.95
N SER A 347 24.18 -16.58 -24.39
CA SER A 347 24.73 -17.38 -25.49
C SER A 347 24.87 -16.53 -26.76
N ALA A 348 26.07 -16.51 -27.35
CA ALA A 348 26.44 -15.62 -28.46
C ALA A 348 25.59 -15.79 -29.74
N ASP A 349 24.85 -16.89 -29.86
CA ASP A 349 24.06 -17.22 -31.05
C ASP A 349 22.67 -16.56 -31.09
N LYS A 350 22.24 -15.87 -30.03
CA LYS A 350 20.89 -15.29 -29.96
C LYS A 350 20.97 -13.77 -30.10
N SER A 351 20.31 -13.24 -31.13
CA SER A 351 20.13 -11.81 -31.34
C SER A 351 18.66 -11.44 -31.43
N ALA A 352 18.33 -10.23 -30.98
CA ALA A 352 16.97 -9.71 -31.02
C ALA A 352 16.98 -8.27 -31.53
N ILE A 353 16.09 -7.97 -32.48
CA ILE A 353 15.90 -6.62 -33.00
C ILE A 353 14.47 -6.21 -32.64
N VAL A 354 14.33 -5.11 -31.89
CA VAL A 354 13.01 -4.59 -31.48
C VAL A 354 12.89 -3.15 -31.98
N PRO A 355 12.40 -2.94 -33.21
CA PRO A 355 12.49 -1.65 -33.87
C PRO A 355 11.52 -0.61 -33.30
N THR A 356 10.48 -1.01 -32.58
CA THR A 356 9.46 -0.11 -32.05
C THR A 356 9.72 0.35 -30.62
N LEU A 357 10.64 -0.29 -29.91
CA LEU A 357 10.85 -0.06 -28.48
C LEU A 357 11.35 1.37 -28.24
N ARG A 358 10.64 2.10 -27.37
CA ARG A 358 10.96 3.50 -27.02
C ARG A 358 11.48 3.64 -25.60
N LYS A 359 10.97 2.81 -24.68
CA LYS A 359 11.30 2.84 -23.25
C LYS A 359 11.78 1.49 -22.79
N LEU A 360 12.94 1.45 -22.13
CA LEU A 360 13.49 0.25 -21.54
C LEU A 360 13.80 0.49 -20.06
N TYR A 361 13.20 -0.32 -19.20
CA TYR A 361 13.47 -0.37 -17.78
C TYR A 361 14.26 -1.64 -17.49
N LEU A 362 15.42 -1.49 -16.85
CA LEU A 362 16.32 -2.58 -16.51
C LEU A 362 16.51 -2.60 -14.99
N ARG A 363 16.13 -3.72 -14.38
CA ARG A 363 16.51 -4.09 -13.02
C ARG A 363 17.52 -5.22 -13.11
N GLY A 364 18.74 -4.98 -12.67
CA GLY A 364 19.80 -5.97 -12.71
C GLY A 364 20.64 -5.98 -11.43
N THR A 365 21.41 -7.04 -11.26
CA THR A 365 22.42 -7.15 -10.19
C THR A 365 23.74 -6.50 -10.63
N ALA A 366 24.70 -6.32 -9.71
CA ALA A 366 26.01 -5.73 -10.03
C ALA A 366 26.81 -6.47 -11.13
N HIS A 367 26.40 -7.69 -11.49
CA HIS A 367 27.02 -8.52 -12.50
C HIS A 367 26.23 -8.62 -13.82
N THR A 368 25.09 -7.92 -13.94
CA THR A 368 24.29 -7.97 -15.16
C THR A 368 24.99 -7.26 -16.33
N THR A 369 25.65 -8.03 -17.18
CA THR A 369 26.14 -7.54 -18.49
C THR A 369 25.02 -7.63 -19.50
N ILE A 370 24.70 -6.50 -20.14
CA ILE A 370 23.65 -6.48 -21.15
C ILE A 370 24.19 -7.08 -22.47
N PRO A 371 23.47 -8.00 -23.14
CA PRO A 371 23.94 -8.65 -24.37
C PRO A 371 24.36 -7.66 -25.45
N ASP A 372 25.44 -7.94 -26.18
CA ASP A 372 25.83 -7.17 -27.36
C ASP A 372 24.84 -7.35 -28.53
N ASN A 373 24.07 -8.43 -28.51
CA ASN A 373 23.22 -8.90 -29.60
C ASN A 373 21.77 -8.39 -29.58
N LEU A 374 21.46 -7.38 -28.75
CA LEU A 374 20.12 -6.79 -28.70
C LEU A 374 20.13 -5.37 -29.29
N PHE A 375 19.35 -5.21 -30.36
CA PHE A 375 19.32 -4.02 -31.21
C PHE A 375 18.00 -3.26 -31.02
N LEU A 376 18.09 -2.01 -30.57
CA LEU A 376 16.97 -1.18 -30.15
C LEU A 376 17.02 0.19 -30.85
N PRO A 377 16.82 0.27 -32.18
CA PRO A 377 17.13 1.47 -32.96
C PRO A 377 16.27 2.69 -32.63
N CYS A 378 15.05 2.51 -32.13
CA CYS A 378 14.14 3.62 -31.79
C CYS A 378 14.10 3.96 -30.30
N LEU A 379 15.03 3.42 -29.49
CA LEU A 379 15.06 3.64 -28.06
C LEU A 379 15.31 5.13 -27.75
N LYS A 380 14.46 5.72 -26.90
CA LYS A 380 14.55 7.10 -26.46
C LYS A 380 14.84 7.21 -24.98
N ASP A 381 14.32 6.28 -24.19
CA ASP A 381 14.38 6.33 -22.75
C ASP A 381 14.94 5.02 -22.19
N ILE A 382 15.95 5.11 -21.34
CA ILE A 382 16.49 3.97 -20.61
C ILE A 382 16.56 4.28 -19.11
N PHE A 383 16.05 3.35 -18.31
CA PHE A 383 15.90 3.49 -16.87
C PHE A 383 16.52 2.29 -16.18
N PHE A 384 17.59 2.49 -15.44
CA PHE A 384 18.15 1.47 -14.55
C PHE A 384 17.56 1.66 -13.16
N THR A 385 16.83 0.68 -12.64
CA THR A 385 16.11 0.80 -11.36
C THR A 385 16.92 0.32 -10.15
N ARG A 386 17.80 -0.67 -10.34
CA ARG A 386 18.76 -1.15 -9.34
C ARG A 386 20.05 -1.62 -10.01
N GLY A 387 21.16 -1.59 -9.27
CA GLY A 387 22.50 -1.99 -9.72
C GLY A 387 23.35 -0.83 -10.28
N PRO A 388 24.70 -0.96 -10.27
CA PRO A 388 25.59 0.02 -10.89
C PRO A 388 25.36 0.11 -12.39
N LEU A 389 25.55 1.30 -12.96
CA LEU A 389 25.55 1.48 -14.42
C LEU A 389 26.66 0.61 -15.05
N PRO A 390 26.33 -0.27 -16.01
CA PRO A 390 27.32 -1.16 -16.63
C PRO A 390 28.48 -0.39 -17.28
N ALA A 391 29.70 -0.93 -17.18
CA ALA A 391 30.91 -0.28 -17.71
C ALA A 391 30.90 -0.07 -19.23
N SER A 392 30.09 -0.88 -19.93
CA SER A 392 29.77 -0.72 -21.34
C SER A 392 28.27 -0.96 -21.54
N LEU A 393 27.65 -0.17 -22.42
CA LEU A 393 26.31 -0.43 -22.95
C LEU A 393 26.44 -0.90 -24.41
N PRO A 394 26.95 -2.13 -24.65
CA PRO A 394 27.22 -2.62 -25.99
C PRO A 394 25.96 -2.71 -26.85
N LEU A 395 24.80 -3.00 -26.24
CA LEU A 395 23.46 -2.85 -26.83
C LEU A 395 23.31 -1.58 -27.67
N LEU A 396 23.79 -0.47 -27.12
CA LEU A 396 23.50 0.85 -27.64
C LEU A 396 24.59 1.32 -28.61
N ARG A 397 25.75 0.62 -28.68
CA ARG A 397 26.82 0.93 -29.66
C ARG A 397 26.38 0.62 -31.07
N HIS A 398 25.70 -0.51 -31.23
CA HIS A 398 25.30 -0.99 -32.55
C HIS A 398 23.93 -0.44 -32.99
N SER A 399 23.09 -0.02 -32.05
CA SER A 399 21.70 0.38 -32.33
C SER A 399 21.55 1.81 -32.90
N ARG A 400 22.56 2.69 -32.76
CA ARG A 400 22.50 4.12 -33.16
C ARG A 400 21.21 4.84 -32.72
N CYS A 401 20.74 4.51 -31.52
CA CYS A 401 19.46 5.02 -31.02
C CYS A 401 19.55 6.49 -30.58
N PRO A 402 18.51 7.31 -30.81
CA PRO A 402 18.46 8.71 -30.40
C PRO A 402 18.05 8.83 -28.92
N LEU A 403 18.91 8.34 -28.02
CA LEU A 403 18.63 8.32 -26.59
C LEU A 403 18.50 9.76 -26.08
N LYS A 404 17.36 10.05 -25.43
CA LYS A 404 17.03 11.37 -24.87
C LYS A 404 17.04 11.36 -23.35
N ARG A 405 16.55 10.29 -22.74
CA ARG A 405 16.40 10.20 -21.29
C ARG A 405 17.16 9.01 -20.73
N LEU A 406 18.04 9.29 -19.78
CA LEU A 406 18.84 8.29 -19.10
C LEU A 406 18.66 8.44 -17.59
N ARG A 407 18.27 7.35 -16.92
CA ARG A 407 18.25 7.30 -15.45
C ARG A 407 19.00 6.10 -14.93
N PHE A 408 19.80 6.29 -13.88
CA PHE A 408 20.55 5.19 -13.28
C PHE A 408 20.79 5.36 -11.78
N PRO A 409 20.89 4.26 -11.00
CA PRO A 409 21.15 4.33 -9.58
C PRO A 409 22.65 4.34 -9.31
N GLY A 410 23.07 5.16 -8.37
CA GLY A 410 24.47 5.32 -7.97
C GLY A 410 25.33 5.96 -9.05
N VAL A 411 26.64 6.00 -8.81
CA VAL A 411 27.59 6.63 -9.72
C VAL A 411 28.56 5.55 -10.22
N ALA A 412 28.65 5.42 -11.54
CA ALA A 412 29.74 4.67 -12.16
C ALA A 412 31.03 5.50 -12.14
N SER A 413 32.16 4.86 -12.42
CA SER A 413 33.43 5.58 -12.54
C SER A 413 33.33 6.68 -13.62
N MET A 414 34.11 7.76 -13.45
CA MET A 414 34.15 8.88 -14.39
C MET A 414 34.39 8.42 -15.83
N GLU A 415 35.25 7.41 -16.02
CA GLU A 415 35.53 6.83 -17.33
C GLU A 415 34.29 6.25 -18.02
N VAL A 416 33.42 5.58 -17.27
CA VAL A 416 32.20 4.97 -17.79
C VAL A 416 31.19 6.06 -18.18
N LEU A 417 31.02 7.08 -17.33
CA LEU A 417 30.14 8.21 -17.61
C LEU A 417 30.58 8.98 -18.86
N VAL A 418 31.88 9.31 -18.96
CA VAL A 418 32.43 10.01 -20.13
C VAL A 418 32.27 9.18 -21.40
N ARG A 419 32.54 7.87 -21.35
CA ARG A 419 32.33 6.97 -22.51
C ARG A 419 30.86 6.92 -22.92
N LEU A 420 29.93 6.89 -21.96
CA LEU A 420 28.50 6.87 -22.24
C LEU A 420 28.05 8.19 -22.88
N PHE A 421 28.40 9.33 -22.29
CA PHE A 421 27.98 10.64 -22.80
C PHE A 421 28.52 10.91 -24.21
N ARG A 422 29.78 10.54 -24.50
CA ARG A 422 30.32 10.60 -25.87
C ARG A 422 29.54 9.73 -26.85
N GLN A 423 29.00 8.62 -26.39
CA GLN A 423 28.24 7.70 -27.21
C GLN A 423 26.81 8.22 -27.48
N PHE A 424 26.25 9.00 -26.56
CA PHE A 424 24.88 9.55 -26.63
C PHE A 424 24.85 11.06 -26.39
N PRO A 425 25.36 11.87 -27.33
CA PRO A 425 25.32 13.33 -27.20
C PRO A 425 23.89 13.91 -27.23
N THR A 426 22.89 13.13 -27.65
CA THR A 426 21.48 13.53 -27.78
C THR A 426 20.69 13.52 -26.47
N ILE A 427 21.32 13.17 -25.33
CA ILE A 427 20.63 13.11 -24.03
C ILE A 427 20.20 14.52 -23.61
N THR A 428 18.90 14.68 -23.36
CA THR A 428 18.27 15.92 -22.91
C THR A 428 17.93 15.90 -21.42
N ASP A 429 17.61 14.72 -20.88
CA ASP A 429 17.23 14.55 -19.47
C ASP A 429 18.06 13.44 -18.82
N LEU A 430 18.75 13.80 -17.74
CA LEU A 430 19.56 12.89 -16.95
C LEU A 430 19.02 12.86 -15.52
N ALA A 431 18.78 11.67 -14.96
CA ALA A 431 18.47 11.55 -13.53
C ALA A 431 19.31 10.46 -12.84
N THR A 432 19.75 10.72 -11.62
CA THR A 432 20.45 9.72 -10.81
C THR A 432 19.99 9.75 -9.36
N ASN A 433 19.90 8.57 -8.74
CA ASN A 433 19.61 8.42 -7.32
C ASN A 433 20.84 7.84 -6.62
N MET A 434 21.39 8.58 -5.66
CA MET A 434 22.60 8.24 -4.93
C MET A 434 22.27 7.88 -3.49
N LYS A 435 22.71 6.70 -3.03
CA LYS A 435 22.68 6.33 -1.61
C LYS A 435 24.06 6.58 -1.00
N VAL A 436 24.13 7.43 0.02
CA VAL A 436 25.37 7.67 0.75
C VAL A 436 25.57 6.55 1.77
N GLY A 437 26.59 5.72 1.55
CA GLY A 437 26.98 4.69 2.51
C GLY A 437 27.61 5.30 3.77
N SER A 438 27.77 4.49 4.83
CA SER A 438 28.32 4.90 6.14
C SER A 438 29.68 5.61 6.05
N ASP A 439 30.47 5.33 5.02
CA ASP A 439 31.83 5.84 4.87
C ASP A 439 31.94 7.17 4.09
N GLY A 440 30.85 7.73 3.53
CA GLY A 440 30.71 9.11 3.00
C GLY A 440 31.65 9.56 1.85
N SER A 441 32.96 9.34 1.98
CA SER A 441 34.08 9.65 1.08
C SER A 441 33.82 9.27 -0.37
N ASP A 442 33.44 8.02 -0.61
CA ASP A 442 33.40 7.48 -1.98
C ASP A 442 32.17 7.97 -2.73
N SER A 443 31.06 8.20 -2.02
CA SER A 443 29.85 8.79 -2.59
C SER A 443 30.08 10.24 -3.00
N MET A 444 30.82 11.01 -2.20
CA MET A 444 31.16 12.40 -2.51
C MET A 444 32.15 12.54 -3.67
N LYS A 445 33.20 11.71 -3.73
CA LYS A 445 34.12 11.66 -4.88
C LYS A 445 33.39 11.33 -6.19
N ASN A 446 32.46 10.40 -6.11
CA ASN A 446 31.63 9.99 -7.23
C ASN A 446 30.69 11.09 -7.72
N LEU A 447 30.11 11.86 -6.79
CA LEU A 447 29.28 13.02 -7.10
C LEU A 447 30.09 14.12 -7.82
N GLY A 448 31.32 14.37 -7.36
CA GLY A 448 32.23 15.30 -8.03
C GLY A 448 32.66 14.84 -9.42
N ASN A 449 32.92 13.55 -9.61
CA ASN A 449 33.20 12.97 -10.92
C ASN A 449 32.03 13.17 -11.91
N LEU A 450 30.79 13.01 -11.45
CA LEU A 450 29.60 13.26 -12.25
C LEU A 450 29.51 14.74 -12.64
N PHE A 451 29.71 15.66 -11.70
CA PHE A 451 29.67 17.09 -12.00
C PHE A 451 30.78 17.52 -12.96
N ALA A 452 31.99 17.01 -12.78
CA ALA A 452 33.10 17.27 -13.69
C ALA A 452 32.80 16.77 -15.12
N ALA A 453 32.21 15.59 -15.27
CA ALA A 453 31.79 15.07 -16.56
C ALA A 453 30.66 15.91 -17.19
N LEU A 454 29.69 16.36 -16.39
CA LEU A 454 28.58 17.19 -16.88
C LEU A 454 28.99 18.63 -17.20
N ALA A 455 30.02 19.15 -16.54
CA ALA A 455 30.59 20.47 -16.82
C ALA A 455 31.22 20.55 -18.22
N ASP A 456 31.67 19.43 -18.78
CA ASP A 456 32.12 19.36 -20.18
C ASP A 456 30.93 19.42 -21.14
N VAL A 457 30.72 20.61 -21.72
CA VAL A 457 29.62 20.90 -22.65
C VAL A 457 29.72 20.05 -23.93
N THR A 458 30.92 19.59 -24.29
CA THR A 458 31.12 18.77 -25.50
C THR A 458 30.55 17.37 -25.37
N LEU A 459 30.41 16.87 -24.13
CA LEU A 459 29.92 15.52 -23.87
C LEU A 459 28.40 15.41 -24.06
N LEU A 460 27.64 16.38 -23.53
CA LEU A 460 26.18 16.42 -23.64
C LEU A 460 25.72 17.84 -24.03
N PRO A 461 25.79 18.21 -25.31
CA PRO A 461 25.44 19.56 -25.76
C PRO A 461 23.95 19.88 -25.59
N ASP A 462 23.07 18.89 -25.72
CA ASP A 462 21.61 19.07 -25.71
C ASP A 462 20.96 18.88 -24.33
N LEU A 463 21.76 18.78 -23.26
CA LEU A 463 21.28 18.53 -21.90
C LEU A 463 20.44 19.72 -21.38
N GLN A 464 19.19 19.45 -21.03
CA GLN A 464 18.21 20.44 -20.56
C GLN A 464 17.85 20.25 -19.08
N ARG A 465 17.78 19.00 -18.62
CA ARG A 465 17.39 18.67 -17.24
C ARG A 465 18.39 17.70 -16.62
N VAL A 466 18.82 18.02 -15.40
CA VAL A 466 19.60 17.15 -14.54
C VAL A 466 18.87 17.05 -13.21
N ALA A 467 18.54 15.84 -12.78
CA ALA A 467 17.93 15.57 -11.48
C ALA A 467 18.83 14.62 -10.68
N ILE A 468 19.24 15.02 -9.48
CA ILE A 468 20.12 14.23 -8.61
C ILE A 468 19.45 14.12 -7.26
N HIS A 469 19.10 12.90 -6.87
CA HIS A 469 18.66 12.58 -5.53
C HIS A 469 19.82 12.02 -4.72
N VAL A 470 19.98 12.47 -3.48
CA VAL A 470 21.03 12.01 -2.56
C VAL A 470 20.39 11.60 -1.25
N ALA A 471 20.21 10.30 -1.04
CA ALA A 471 19.66 9.72 0.17
C ALA A 471 20.73 9.60 1.26
N GLY A 472 20.40 10.00 2.50
CA GLY A 472 21.20 9.72 3.71
C GLY A 472 22.12 10.84 4.20
N VAL A 473 21.95 12.08 3.75
CA VAL A 473 22.85 13.19 4.13
C VAL A 473 22.22 14.08 5.20
N GLY A 474 22.74 13.99 6.43
CA GLY A 474 22.49 14.96 7.51
C GLY A 474 23.54 16.09 7.58
N GLY A 475 24.25 16.40 6.49
CA GLY A 475 25.34 17.38 6.46
C GLY A 475 25.41 18.21 5.16
N PRO A 476 26.19 19.31 5.14
CA PRO A 476 26.30 20.16 3.96
C PRO A 476 27.00 19.44 2.79
N LEU A 477 26.45 19.58 1.57
CA LEU A 477 27.03 19.05 0.33
C LEU A 477 28.37 19.77 0.05
N THR A 478 29.52 19.16 0.40
CA THR A 478 30.84 19.73 0.12
C THR A 478 31.17 19.84 -1.38
N CYS A 479 30.39 19.21 -2.26
CA CYS A 479 30.50 19.28 -3.72
C CYS A 479 29.76 20.47 -4.37
N ILE A 480 29.21 21.42 -3.59
CA ILE A 480 28.52 22.61 -4.13
C ILE A 480 29.43 23.41 -5.09
N ALA A 481 30.73 23.49 -4.83
CA ALA A 481 31.68 24.18 -5.71
C ALA A 481 31.76 23.54 -7.11
N GLU A 482 31.68 22.21 -7.20
CA GLU A 482 31.69 21.50 -8.48
C GLU A 482 30.37 21.65 -9.23
N LEU A 483 29.24 21.72 -8.50
CA LEU A 483 27.93 22.04 -9.05
C LEU A 483 27.89 23.48 -9.60
N ALA A 484 28.47 24.45 -8.89
CA ALA A 484 28.59 25.82 -9.36
C ALA A 484 29.43 25.91 -10.65
N ASN A 485 30.56 25.20 -10.71
CA ASN A 485 31.41 25.11 -11.91
C ASN A 485 30.67 24.50 -13.11
N LEU A 486 29.87 23.45 -12.89
CA LEU A 486 29.02 22.85 -13.93
C LEU A 486 28.03 23.86 -14.50
N ILE A 487 27.32 24.57 -13.62
CA ILE A 487 26.31 25.57 -14.02
C ILE A 487 26.98 26.71 -14.80
N GLU A 488 28.14 27.20 -14.34
CA GLU A 488 28.87 28.29 -14.99
C GLU A 488 29.41 27.90 -16.37
N SER A 489 29.98 26.69 -16.50
CA SER A 489 30.47 26.14 -17.78
C SER A 489 29.35 26.04 -18.83
N ARG A 490 28.17 25.56 -18.43
CA ARG A 490 27.01 25.45 -19.35
C ARG A 490 26.34 26.79 -19.64
N ARG A 491 26.39 27.75 -18.72
CA ARG A 491 25.87 29.10 -18.95
C ARG A 491 26.70 29.87 -19.98
N THR A 492 28.03 29.77 -19.90
CA THR A 492 28.93 30.47 -20.83
C THR A 492 28.85 29.91 -22.25
N SER A 493 28.64 28.60 -22.43
CA SER A 493 28.47 27.98 -23.75
C SER A 493 27.14 28.31 -24.44
N VAL A 494 26.03 28.42 -23.70
CA VAL A 494 24.71 28.80 -24.25
C VAL A 494 24.70 30.24 -24.78
N SER A 495 25.58 31.11 -24.27
CA SER A 495 25.73 32.48 -24.77
C SER A 495 26.27 32.59 -26.21
N LEU A 496 26.88 31.51 -26.74
CA LEU A 496 27.35 31.41 -28.13
C LEU A 496 26.27 30.90 -29.11
N GLY A 497 25.12 30.43 -28.60
CA GLY A 497 24.09 29.73 -29.37
C GLY A 497 22.66 30.21 -29.13
N GLY A 498 22.41 31.52 -29.16
CA GLY A 498 21.12 32.09 -29.59
C GLY A 498 19.81 31.71 -28.87
N ARG A 499 19.78 31.04 -27.72
CA ARG A 499 18.57 30.90 -26.89
C ARG A 499 18.86 31.26 -25.43
N ARG A 500 18.30 32.39 -25.00
CA ARG A 500 18.47 32.97 -23.65
C ARG A 500 17.73 32.12 -22.61
N GLY A 501 18.48 31.48 -21.72
CA GLY A 501 18.05 31.13 -20.37
C GLY A 501 18.91 31.92 -19.38
N ILE A 502 18.31 32.86 -18.64
CA ILE A 502 19.02 33.78 -17.74
C ILE A 502 19.00 33.17 -16.33
N LEU A 503 20.16 32.80 -15.78
CA LEU A 503 20.34 32.64 -14.34
C LEU A 503 21.47 33.57 -13.92
N ASN A 504 21.16 34.67 -13.23
CA ASN A 504 22.15 35.68 -12.83
C ASN A 504 22.95 35.23 -11.59
N LYS A 505 24.13 35.79 -11.33
CA LYS A 505 24.99 35.43 -10.17
C LYS A 505 24.30 35.69 -8.83
N SER A 506 23.44 36.69 -8.76
CA SER A 506 22.54 36.94 -7.62
C SER A 506 21.49 35.84 -7.41
N HIS A 507 21.20 35.02 -8.43
CA HIS A 507 20.35 33.85 -8.29
C HIS A 507 21.07 32.66 -7.70
N LEU A 508 22.42 32.59 -7.67
CA LEU A 508 23.21 31.55 -6.97
C LEU A 508 23.26 31.82 -5.45
N GLU A 509 23.42 33.09 -5.07
CA GLU A 509 23.35 33.52 -3.66
C GLU A 509 21.90 33.53 -3.13
N ALA A 510 20.91 33.76 -4.01
CA ALA A 510 19.52 33.44 -3.71
C ALA A 510 19.23 31.92 -3.78
N PHE A 511 19.94 31.14 -4.61
CA PHE A 511 19.81 29.66 -4.71
C PHE A 511 20.16 28.99 -3.39
N GLU A 512 21.16 29.50 -2.65
CA GLU A 512 21.49 29.02 -1.30
C GLU A 512 20.39 29.32 -0.27
N LYS A 513 19.53 30.32 -0.52
CA LYS A 513 18.49 30.81 0.40
C LYS A 513 17.06 30.36 0.02
N GLU A 514 16.84 30.11 -1.26
CA GLU A 514 15.64 29.60 -1.93
C GLU A 514 15.94 28.24 -2.58
N MET A 515 16.66 27.37 -1.89
CA MET A 515 16.56 25.95 -2.19
C MET A 515 15.13 25.51 -1.85
N GLU A 516 14.19 25.66 -2.80
CA GLU A 516 13.35 24.53 -3.16
C GLU A 516 14.26 23.52 -3.87
N ILE A 517 15.20 22.93 -3.12
CA ILE A 517 15.32 21.48 -3.26
C ILE A 517 13.90 21.05 -2.94
N GLU A 518 13.16 20.50 -3.90
CA GLU A 518 12.14 19.52 -3.51
C GLU A 518 12.94 18.42 -2.81
N VAL A 519 13.16 18.63 -1.51
CA VAL A 519 13.35 17.56 -0.57
C VAL A 519 11.96 16.97 -0.52
N GLU A 520 11.59 16.25 -1.59
CA GLU A 520 10.62 15.20 -1.46
C GLU A 520 11.26 14.28 -0.42
N ALA A 521 10.87 14.52 0.84
CA ALA A 521 11.36 13.78 2.00
C ALA A 521 11.02 12.28 1.85
N ASP A 522 10.10 12.00 0.92
CA ASP A 522 9.66 10.70 0.51
C ASP A 522 10.39 10.28 -0.78
N GLU A 523 11.32 9.33 -0.64
CA GLU A 523 12.07 8.71 -1.74
C GLU A 523 11.11 8.16 -2.81
N ASP A 524 9.93 7.68 -2.41
CA ASP A 524 8.96 7.06 -3.31
C ASP A 524 8.29 8.12 -4.22
N VAL A 525 7.98 9.31 -3.70
CA VAL A 525 7.41 10.41 -4.49
C VAL A 525 8.42 10.92 -5.51
N TRP A 526 9.70 11.03 -5.14
CA TRP A 526 10.77 11.44 -6.07
C TRP A 526 11.02 10.41 -7.17
N LEU A 527 10.97 9.13 -6.82
CA LEU A 527 11.08 8.04 -7.76
C LEU A 527 9.91 8.08 -8.76
N GLU A 528 8.67 8.23 -8.30
CA GLU A 528 7.48 8.32 -9.16
C GLU A 528 7.48 9.57 -10.05
N SER A 529 7.75 10.75 -9.49
CA SER A 529 7.75 12.05 -10.19
C SER A 529 8.81 12.10 -11.29
N ASN A 530 9.94 11.43 -11.06
CA ASN A 530 11.00 11.24 -12.04
C ASN A 530 10.90 9.87 -12.71
N GLY A 531 9.71 9.28 -12.81
CA GLY A 531 9.35 8.12 -13.66
C GLY A 531 10.19 6.86 -13.46
N TRP A 532 10.79 6.70 -12.28
CA TRP A 532 11.17 5.41 -11.74
C TRP A 532 9.87 4.81 -11.20
N THR A 533 9.19 4.03 -12.03
CA THR A 533 8.09 3.23 -11.51
C THR A 533 8.74 2.19 -10.59
N LEU A 534 8.55 2.34 -9.28
CA LEU A 534 8.63 1.22 -8.35
C LEU A 534 7.52 0.25 -8.76
N SER A 535 7.77 -0.59 -9.76
CA SER A 535 7.16 -1.92 -9.73
C SER A 535 7.98 -2.70 -8.71
N SER A 536 7.66 -2.45 -7.45
CA SER A 536 8.17 -3.17 -6.30
C SER A 536 7.19 -4.27 -5.94
N GLN A 537 7.75 -5.48 -6.03
CA GLN A 537 7.49 -6.64 -5.19
C GLN A 537 6.88 -6.31 -3.84
#